data_AF-A0A653VNQ3-F1
#
_entry.id   AF-A0A653VNQ3-F1
#
_cell.length_a   1.000
_cell.length_b   1.000
_cell.length_c   1.000
_cell.angle_alpha   90.00
_cell.angle_beta   90.00
_cell.angle_gamma   90.00
#
_symmetry.space_group_name_H-M   'P 1'
#
loop_
_entity.id
_entity.type
_entity.pdbx_description
1 polymer ?
#
loop_
_entity_poly.entity_id
_entity_poly.type
_entity_poly.pdbx_seq_one_letter_code
_entity_poly.pdbx_strand_id
1 'polypeptide(L)'
;MDHAVCEDNYEKIKTVFNEADIVYIETFYKDEDQEFAKINYHSFASASGKIMKECEVKEAIPIHFSRRYVESDQLEIETAFYKAFLGN
;
A
#
# COMPACT_ATOMS: atom_id res chain seq x y z
N MET A 1 -0.14 -12.10 -8.24
CA MET A 1 -1.09 -10.98 -8.15
C MET A 1 -0.23 -9.72 -8.25
N ASP A 2 -0.53 -8.83 -9.19
CA ASP A 2 0.06 -7.48 -9.15
C ASP A 2 -0.64 -6.65 -8.06
N HIS A 3 -0.13 -5.45 -7.76
CA HIS A 3 -0.67 -4.60 -6.70
C HIS A 3 -1.40 -3.38 -7.25
N ALA A 4 -1.90 -3.46 -8.49
CA ALA A 4 -2.67 -2.38 -9.09
C ALA A 4 -3.90 -2.05 -8.23
N VAL A 5 -4.19 -0.75 -8.11
CA VAL A 5 -5.35 -0.22 -7.37
C VAL A 5 -6.62 -0.43 -8.19
N CYS A 6 -7.19 -1.63 -8.09
CA CYS A 6 -8.44 -2.01 -8.73
C CYS A 6 -9.23 -3.01 -7.87
N GLU A 7 -10.54 -3.11 -8.13
CA GLU A 7 -11.46 -3.93 -7.34
C GLU A 7 -11.04 -5.41 -7.32
N ASP A 8 -10.73 -5.99 -8.49
CA ASP A 8 -10.32 -7.40 -8.61
C ASP A 8 -9.10 -7.75 -7.73
N ASN A 9 -8.17 -6.83 -7.54
CA ASN A 9 -7.01 -7.05 -6.68
C ASN A 9 -7.36 -6.83 -5.21
N TYR A 10 -8.21 -5.85 -4.91
CA TYR A 10 -8.68 -5.63 -3.55
C TYR A 10 -9.50 -6.81 -3.02
N GLU A 11 -10.33 -7.44 -3.84
CA GLU A 11 -11.03 -8.67 -3.49
C GLU A 11 -10.05 -9.81 -3.15
N LYS A 12 -9.01 -10.00 -3.97
CA LYS A 12 -7.98 -11.01 -3.70
C LYS A 12 -7.18 -10.70 -2.44
N ILE A 13 -6.79 -9.44 -2.24
CA ILE A 13 -6.08 -8.98 -1.03
C ILE A 13 -6.94 -9.24 0.20
N LYS A 14 -8.21 -8.82 0.20
CA LYS A 14 -9.15 -9.09 1.31
C LYS A 14 -9.31 -10.58 1.55
N THR A 15 -9.47 -11.38 0.50
CA THR A 15 -9.62 -12.85 0.63
C THR A 15 -8.42 -13.50 1.30
N VAL A 16 -7.20 -12.99 1.05
CA VAL A 16 -5.96 -13.59 1.60
C VAL A 16 -5.59 -13.03 2.97
N PHE A 17 -5.80 -11.73 3.21
CA PHE A 17 -5.22 -11.03 4.35
C PHE A 17 -6.22 -10.58 5.42
N ASN A 18 -7.51 -10.89 5.28
CA ASN A 18 -8.51 -10.52 6.30
C ASN A 18 -8.12 -11.04 7.69
N GLU A 19 -8.11 -10.14 8.68
CA GLU A 19 -7.75 -10.38 10.09
C GLU A 19 -6.34 -10.97 10.31
N ALA A 20 -5.44 -10.85 9.34
CA ALA A 20 -4.06 -11.32 9.50
C ALA A 20 -3.33 -10.54 10.61
N ASP A 21 -2.43 -11.21 11.33
CA ASP A 21 -1.65 -10.57 12.39
C ASP A 21 -0.64 -9.56 11.81
N ILE A 22 0.16 -9.98 10.83
CA ILE A 22 1.20 -9.14 10.22
C ILE A 22 1.16 -9.31 8.71
N VAL A 23 1.11 -8.21 7.97
CA VAL A 23 1.19 -8.21 6.50
C VAL A 23 2.30 -7.27 6.04
N TYR A 24 3.21 -7.81 5.22
CA TYR A 24 4.18 -7.03 4.46
C TYR A 24 3.57 -6.73 3.10
N ILE A 25 3.26 -5.46 2.84
CA ILE A 25 2.49 -5.04 1.67
C ILE A 25 3.34 -4.13 0.78
N GLU A 26 3.24 -4.33 -0.54
CA GLU A 26 3.84 -3.41 -1.50
C GLU A 26 3.26 -2.00 -1.35
N THR A 27 4.15 -1.02 -1.31
CA THR A 27 3.83 0.40 -1.23
C THR A 27 4.72 1.18 -2.20
N PHE A 28 4.56 0.93 -3.50
CA PHE A 28 5.62 1.22 -4.49
C PHE A 28 5.82 2.71 -4.78
N TYR A 29 4.73 3.47 -4.94
CA TYR A 29 4.74 4.89 -5.31
C TYR A 29 4.26 5.83 -4.18
N LYS A 30 4.70 7.08 -4.23
CA LYS A 30 4.05 8.19 -3.52
C LYS A 30 2.62 8.39 -4.03
N ASP A 31 1.76 8.98 -3.20
CA ASP A 31 0.39 9.35 -3.61
C ASP A 31 0.37 10.28 -4.84
N GLU A 32 1.30 11.23 -4.90
CA GLU A 32 1.44 12.16 -6.03
C GLU A 32 1.79 11.45 -7.35
N ASP A 33 2.38 10.25 -7.27
CA ASP A 33 2.77 9.42 -8.40
C ASP A 33 1.72 8.33 -8.72
N GLN A 34 0.47 8.44 -8.25
CA GLN A 34 -0.58 7.42 -8.47
C GLN A 34 -0.84 7.06 -9.94
N GLU A 35 -0.64 8.00 -10.87
CA GLU A 35 -0.77 7.72 -12.30
C GLU A 35 0.32 6.77 -12.80
N PHE A 36 1.54 6.85 -12.26
CA PHE A 36 2.59 5.87 -12.53
C PHE A 36 2.23 4.51 -11.95
N ALA A 37 1.63 4.48 -10.76
CA ALA A 37 1.15 3.24 -10.14
C ALA A 37 0.14 2.52 -11.06
N LYS A 38 -0.83 3.28 -11.59
CA LYS A 38 -1.83 2.76 -12.54
C LYS A 38 -1.22 2.24 -13.84
N ILE A 39 -0.31 2.99 -14.46
CA ILE A 39 0.32 2.60 -15.74
C ILE A 39 1.18 1.34 -15.58
N ASN A 40 1.83 1.19 -14.42
CA ASN A 40 2.78 0.11 -14.16
C ASN A 40 2.21 -1.03 -13.30
N TYR A 41 0.90 -1.05 -13.03
CA TYR A 41 0.22 -2.08 -12.25
C TYR A 41 0.76 -2.26 -10.82
N HIS A 42 1.12 -1.15 -10.19
CA HIS A 42 1.62 -1.08 -8.81
C HIS A 42 0.64 -0.31 -7.90
N SER A 43 0.91 -0.37 -6.59
CA SER A 43 0.19 0.41 -5.58
C SER A 43 0.88 1.75 -5.27
N PHE A 44 0.22 2.56 -4.46
CA PHE A 44 0.77 3.77 -3.85
C PHE A 44 0.45 3.83 -2.35
N ALA A 45 1.11 4.75 -1.64
CA ALA A 45 1.12 4.87 -0.19
C ALA A 45 -0.25 4.72 0.48
N SER A 46 -1.15 5.67 0.22
CA SER A 46 -2.46 5.72 0.87
C SER A 46 -3.38 4.56 0.47
N ALA A 47 -3.33 4.10 -0.79
CA ALA A 47 -4.08 2.94 -1.24
C ALA A 47 -3.69 1.66 -0.47
N SER A 48 -2.39 1.45 -0.32
CA SER A 48 -1.84 0.27 0.37
C SER A 48 -2.19 0.28 1.85
N GLY A 49 -2.09 1.43 2.51
CA GLY A 49 -2.49 1.57 3.91
C GLY A 49 -3.99 1.35 4.09
N LYS A 50 -4.81 1.94 3.21
CA LYS A 50 -6.27 1.85 3.26
C LYS A 50 -6.76 0.41 3.11
N ILE A 51 -6.23 -0.35 2.14
CA ILE A 51 -6.67 -1.73 1.94
C ILE A 51 -6.30 -2.63 3.13
N MET A 52 -5.15 -2.39 3.78
CA MET A 52 -4.78 -3.12 4.99
C MET A 52 -5.69 -2.79 6.17
N LYS A 53 -6.13 -1.52 6.29
CA LYS A 53 -7.15 -1.14 7.27
C LYS A 53 -8.47 -1.86 7.01
N GLU A 54 -8.91 -1.90 5.76
CA GLU A 54 -10.14 -2.59 5.34
C GLU A 54 -10.07 -4.11 5.56
N CYS A 55 -8.86 -4.69 5.58
CA CYS A 55 -8.65 -6.10 5.89
C CYS A 55 -8.56 -6.39 7.40
N GLU A 56 -8.70 -5.38 8.27
CA GLU A 56 -8.57 -5.54 9.73
C GLU A 56 -7.25 -6.20 10.18
N VAL A 57 -6.18 -5.96 9.42
CA VAL A 57 -4.83 -6.45 9.74
C VAL A 57 -4.35 -5.75 11.00
N LYS A 58 -3.73 -6.50 11.94
CA LYS A 58 -3.25 -5.92 13.20
C LYS A 58 -2.01 -5.05 13.00
N GLU A 59 -1.08 -5.50 12.15
CA GLU A 59 0.15 -4.79 11.80
C GLU A 59 0.42 -4.87 10.30
N ALA A 60 0.56 -3.71 9.64
CA ALA A 60 0.87 -3.63 8.22
C ALA A 60 2.21 -2.90 8.03
N ILE A 61 3.13 -3.54 7.30
CA ILE A 61 4.50 -3.07 7.08
C ILE A 61 4.69 -2.75 5.59
N PRO A 62 4.90 -1.48 5.21
CA PRO A 62 5.12 -1.11 3.81
C PRO A 62 6.50 -1.59 3.35
N ILE A 63 6.54 -2.24 2.19
CA ILE A 63 7.77 -2.73 1.55
C ILE A 63 7.75 -2.46 0.04
N HIS A 64 8.83 -2.84 -0.64
CA HIS A 64 8.93 -2.81 -2.10
C HIS A 64 8.73 -1.39 -2.69
N PHE A 65 9.48 -0.42 -2.19
CA PHE A 65 9.49 0.95 -2.69
C PHE A 65 10.21 1.08 -4.03
N SER A 66 9.76 2.03 -4.87
CA SER A 66 10.48 2.38 -6.09
C SER A 66 11.90 2.85 -5.79
N ARG A 67 12.88 2.37 -6.57
CA ARG A 67 14.30 2.77 -6.46
C ARG A 67 14.55 4.24 -6.80
N ARG A 68 13.57 4.96 -7.35
CA ARG A 68 13.68 6.39 -7.67
C ARG A 68 13.68 7.27 -6.42
N TYR A 69 13.18 6.75 -5.30
CA TYR A 69 13.00 7.48 -4.06
C TYR A 69 14.24 7.41 -3.18
N VAL A 70 14.60 8.56 -2.60
CA VAL A 70 15.62 8.64 -1.56
C VAL A 70 14.99 8.45 -0.18
N GLU A 71 15.80 8.51 0.88
CA GLU A 71 15.34 8.29 2.26
C GLU A 71 14.23 9.25 2.70
N SER A 72 14.32 10.53 2.32
CA SER A 72 13.26 11.52 2.63
C SER A 72 11.94 11.18 1.95
N ASP A 73 11.99 10.68 0.72
CA ASP A 73 10.82 10.25 -0.03
C ASP A 73 10.18 9.00 0.59
N GLN A 74 11.01 8.05 1.05
CA GLN A 74 10.53 6.86 1.75
C GLN A 74 9.81 7.24 3.05
N LEU A 75 10.35 8.20 3.81
CA LEU A 75 9.70 8.69 5.02
C LEU A 75 8.31 9.31 4.73
N GLU A 76 8.17 10.04 3.61
CA GLU A 76 6.87 10.56 3.16
C GLU A 76 5.90 9.43 2.78
N ILE A 77 6.38 8.40 2.08
CA ILE A 77 5.59 7.22 1.70
C ILE A 77 5.09 6.48 2.95
N GLU A 78 5.98 6.20 3.90
CA GLU A 78 5.64 5.53 5.15
C GLU A 78 4.65 6.37 5.97
N THR A 79 4.86 7.68 6.04
CA THR A 79 3.94 8.59 6.74
C THR A 79 2.54 8.53 6.13
N ALA A 80 2.43 8.62 4.80
CA ALA A 80 1.15 8.53 4.10
C ALA A 80 0.49 7.16 4.25
N PHE A 81 1.28 6.08 4.17
CA PHE A 81 0.83 4.71 4.38
C PHE A 81 0.23 4.52 5.79
N TYR A 82 0.97 4.87 6.84
CA TYR A 82 0.52 4.68 8.22
C TYR A 82 -0.65 5.59 8.56
N LYS A 83 -0.69 6.81 8.01
CA LYS A 83 -1.86 7.68 8.14
C LYS A 83 -3.12 7.00 7.59
N ALA A 84 -3.04 6.42 6.40
CA ALA A 84 -4.16 5.70 5.79
C ALA A 84 -4.54 4.40 6.54
N PHE A 85 -3.53 3.65 7.00
CA PHE A 85 -3.73 2.40 7.75
C PHE A 85 -4.39 2.63 9.12
N LEU A 86 -3.95 3.65 9.87
CA LEU A 86 -4.57 4.02 11.15
C LEU A 86 -5.90 4.77 10.92
N GLY A 87 -6.05 5.39 9.75
CA GLY A 87 -7.17 6.23 9.32
C GLY A 87 -7.33 7.51 10.15
N ASN A 88 -6.21 8.22 10.27
CA ASN A 88 -6.11 9.58 10.84
C ASN A 88 -6.08 10.65 9.74
#